data_AF-A0A956WSU8-F1
#
_entry.id   AF-A0A956WSU8-F1
#
_cell.length_a   1.000
_cell.length_b   1.000
_cell.length_c   1.000
_cell.angle_alpha   90.00
_cell.angle_beta   90.00
_cell.angle_gamma   90.00
#
_symmetry.space_group_name_H-M   'P 1'
#
loop_
_entity.id
_entity.type
_entity.pdbx_description
1 polymer ?
#
loop_
_entity_poly.entity_id
_entity_poly.type
_entity_poly.pdbx_seq_one_letter_code
_entity_poly.pdbx_strand_id
1 'polypeptide(L)'
;MATFVEQVREMGIKQAVVTKADEVVERLTAGMNINDIRAALRGDEPRRPNPRLRPHADGFWLHIRPSFYHTGVTHIYPTFRLGWLATFMLVWETITGLILMVFYTPSPLAAYGNMWNILGNVPLGQLFRNMHRLGAEVMVLVVALHMLRTFVTGSYKKPRQFTWATGVLLLLFTIFLSFSGYLLPWDQLAYWALTV
;
A
#
# COMPACT_ATOMS: atom_id res chain seq x y z
N MET A 1 -15.15 -31.05 1.82
CA MET A 1 -13.68 -30.90 1.83
C MET A 1 -13.12 -32.12 2.53
N ALA A 2 -12.23 -32.87 1.88
CA ALA A 2 -11.52 -33.96 2.54
C ALA A 2 -10.73 -33.39 3.73
N THR A 3 -10.70 -34.14 4.84
CA THR A 3 -9.94 -33.75 6.03
C THR A 3 -8.44 -33.88 5.78
N PHE A 4 -7.61 -33.11 6.48
CA PHE A 4 -6.14 -33.18 6.31
C PHE A 4 -5.59 -34.60 6.52
N VAL A 5 -6.21 -35.38 7.41
CA VAL A 5 -5.86 -36.78 7.69
C VAL A 5 -6.15 -37.69 6.49
N GLU A 6 -7.28 -37.48 5.79
CA GLU A 6 -7.59 -38.20 4.55
C GLU A 6 -6.60 -37.83 3.43
N GLN A 7 -6.24 -36.56 3.30
CA GLN A 7 -5.25 -36.09 2.32
C GLN A 7 -3.87 -36.71 2.56
N VAL A 8 -3.44 -36.83 3.82
CA VAL A 8 -2.18 -37.49 4.20
C VAL A 8 -2.22 -38.97 3.85
N ARG A 9 -3.37 -39.63 4.04
CA ARG A 9 -3.53 -41.06 3.75
C ARG A 9 -3.51 -41.38 2.26
N GLU A 10 -4.04 -40.49 1.42
CA GLU A 10 -4.10 -40.67 -0.03
C GLU A 10 -2.81 -40.25 -0.76
N MET A 11 -2.21 -39.13 -0.38
CA MET A 11 -1.09 -38.50 -1.14
C MET A 11 0.25 -38.53 -0.39
N GLY A 12 0.27 -38.97 0.87
CA GLY A 12 1.44 -38.93 1.74
C GLY A 12 1.67 -37.56 2.39
N ILE A 13 2.40 -37.54 3.52
CA ILE A 13 2.57 -36.35 4.38
C ILE A 13 3.16 -35.17 3.60
N LYS A 14 4.21 -35.38 2.80
CA LYS A 14 4.86 -34.30 2.04
C LYS A 14 3.90 -33.62 1.07
N GLN A 15 3.14 -34.40 0.30
CA GLN A 15 2.24 -33.87 -0.71
C GLN A 15 0.99 -33.23 -0.10
N ALA A 16 0.48 -33.78 1.01
CA ALA A 16 -0.62 -33.19 1.76
C ALA A 16 -0.22 -31.84 2.39
N VAL A 17 0.99 -31.71 2.93
CA VAL A 17 1.50 -30.43 3.46
C VAL A 17 1.64 -29.38 2.37
N VAL A 18 2.20 -29.75 1.21
CA VAL A 18 2.32 -28.81 0.07
C VAL A 18 0.94 -28.36 -0.42
N THR A 19 0.01 -29.30 -0.58
CA THR A 19 -1.37 -28.98 -1.03
C THR A 19 -2.09 -28.09 -0.03
N LYS A 20 -1.88 -28.31 1.28
CA LYS A 20 -2.49 -27.48 2.31
C LYS A 20 -1.86 -26.09 2.37
N ALA A 21 -0.54 -26.01 2.22
CA ALA A 21 0.17 -24.74 2.10
C ALA A 21 -0.31 -23.97 0.87
N ASP A 22 -0.46 -24.62 -0.29
CA ASP A 22 -1.04 -24.04 -1.50
C ASP A 22 -2.46 -23.53 -1.25
N GLU A 23 -3.32 -24.31 -0.59
CA GLU A 23 -4.69 -23.89 -0.29
C GLU A 23 -4.72 -22.68 0.68
N VAL A 24 -3.85 -22.67 1.69
CA VAL A 24 -3.72 -21.54 2.64
C VAL A 24 -3.19 -20.30 1.93
N VAL A 25 -2.16 -20.44 1.10
CA VAL A 25 -1.59 -19.37 0.30
C VAL A 25 -2.61 -18.86 -0.70
N GLU A 26 -3.33 -19.73 -1.39
CA GLU A 26 -4.39 -19.36 -2.35
C GLU A 26 -5.54 -18.62 -1.65
N ARG A 27 -5.90 -19.02 -0.43
CA ARG A 27 -6.90 -18.28 0.37
C ARG A 27 -6.39 -16.91 0.82
N LEU A 28 -5.16 -16.83 1.32
CA LEU A 28 -4.56 -15.59 1.83
C LEU A 28 -4.25 -14.60 0.71
N THR A 29 -3.76 -15.10 -0.42
CA THR A 29 -3.45 -14.31 -1.62
C THR A 29 -4.64 -14.18 -2.58
N ALA A 30 -5.78 -14.76 -2.19
CA ALA A 30 -7.04 -14.73 -2.92
C ALA A 30 -6.92 -15.20 -4.40
N GLY A 31 -6.24 -16.33 -4.62
CA GLY A 31 -6.21 -17.02 -5.91
C GLY A 31 -4.83 -17.26 -6.52
N MET A 32 -3.73 -16.96 -5.81
CA MET A 32 -2.37 -17.34 -6.23
C MET A 32 -1.87 -18.55 -5.43
N ASN A 33 -1.31 -19.57 -6.09
CA ASN A 33 -0.62 -20.66 -5.39
C ASN A 33 0.87 -20.34 -5.19
N ILE A 34 1.62 -21.22 -4.51
CA ILE A 34 3.07 -21.03 -4.29
C ILE A 34 3.85 -20.96 -5.61
N ASN A 35 3.41 -21.68 -6.64
CA ASN A 35 4.07 -21.69 -7.94
C ASN A 35 3.87 -20.37 -8.69
N ASP A 36 2.72 -19.73 -8.54
CA ASP A 36 2.43 -18.41 -9.12
C ASP A 36 3.31 -17.33 -8.47
N ILE A 37 3.52 -17.41 -7.14
CA ILE A 37 4.48 -16.54 -6.43
C ILE A 37 5.90 -16.74 -6.96
N ARG A 38 6.30 -18.00 -7.17
CA ARG A 38 7.63 -18.35 -7.67
C ARG A 38 7.84 -17.91 -9.12
N ALA A 39 6.82 -18.07 -9.96
CA ALA A 39 6.80 -17.60 -11.33
C ALA A 39 6.88 -16.06 -11.39
N ALA A 40 6.17 -15.37 -10.49
CA ALA A 40 6.26 -13.92 -10.36
C ALA A 40 7.67 -13.43 -9.95
N LEU A 41 8.36 -14.16 -9.05
CA LEU A 41 9.75 -13.87 -8.70
C LEU A 41 10.73 -14.11 -9.86
N ARG A 42 10.37 -14.99 -10.80
CA ARG A 42 11.16 -15.26 -12.02
C ARG A 42 10.85 -14.28 -13.16
N GLY A 43 9.78 -13.51 -13.05
CA GLY A 43 9.33 -12.59 -14.10
C GLY A 43 8.53 -13.28 -15.21
N ASP A 44 8.00 -14.48 -14.97
CA ASP A 44 7.18 -15.21 -15.93
C ASP A 44 5.82 -14.51 -16.14
N GLU A 45 5.21 -14.70 -17.32
CA GLU A 45 3.90 -14.11 -17.60
C GLU A 45 2.79 -14.69 -16.70
N PRO A 46 1.84 -13.86 -16.22
CA PRO A 46 0.76 -14.36 -15.37
C PRO A 46 -0.11 -15.37 -16.11
N ARG A 47 -0.45 -16.48 -15.44
CA ARG A 47 -1.34 -17.51 -15.99
C ARG A 47 -2.71 -16.92 -16.31
N ARG A 48 -3.33 -17.35 -17.42
CA ARG A 48 -4.72 -16.99 -17.74
C ARG A 48 -5.65 -17.39 -16.57
N PRO A 49 -6.51 -16.47 -16.07
CA PRO A 49 -7.46 -16.80 -15.01
C PRO A 49 -8.31 -17.99 -15.44
N ASN A 50 -8.55 -18.94 -14.55
CA ASN A 50 -9.50 -20.02 -14.84
C ASN A 50 -10.86 -19.37 -15.12
N PRO A 51 -11.50 -19.59 -16.29
CA PRO A 51 -12.79 -18.96 -16.61
C PRO A 51 -13.90 -19.24 -15.59
N ARG A 52 -13.76 -20.33 -14.82
CA ARG A 52 -14.67 -20.71 -13.72
C ARG A 52 -14.39 -19.97 -12.42
N LEU A 53 -13.15 -19.51 -12.19
CA LEU A 53 -12.80 -18.61 -11.10
C LEU A 53 -13.04 -17.20 -11.62
N ARG A 54 -14.17 -16.59 -11.24
CA ARG A 54 -14.37 -15.16 -11.46
C ARG A 54 -13.16 -14.45 -10.87
N PRO A 55 -12.40 -13.63 -11.62
CA PRO A 55 -11.33 -12.84 -11.04
C PRO A 55 -11.98 -12.01 -9.93
N HIS A 56 -11.72 -12.37 -8.68
CA HIS A 56 -12.24 -11.65 -7.53
C HIS A 56 -11.47 -10.34 -7.42
N ALA A 57 -11.58 -9.45 -8.41
CA ALA A 57 -11.10 -8.08 -8.33
C ALA A 57 -11.85 -7.25 -7.25
N ASP A 58 -12.65 -7.93 -6.43
CA ASP A 58 -13.43 -7.46 -5.30
C ASP A 58 -12.56 -7.28 -4.04
N GLY A 59 -11.31 -7.77 -4.04
CA GLY A 59 -10.38 -7.63 -2.90
C GLY A 59 -9.32 -6.55 -3.09
N PHE A 60 -9.01 -5.80 -2.02
CA PHE A 60 -7.97 -4.76 -2.01
C PHE A 60 -6.59 -5.31 -2.45
N TRP A 61 -6.19 -6.47 -1.96
CA TRP A 61 -4.91 -7.09 -2.31
C TRP A 61 -4.80 -7.46 -3.80
N LEU A 62 -5.88 -7.94 -4.39
CA LEU A 62 -5.96 -8.27 -5.82
C LEU A 62 -6.00 -7.04 -6.73
N HIS A 63 -6.27 -5.85 -6.16
CA HIS A 63 -6.11 -4.59 -6.87
C HIS A 63 -4.65 -4.17 -6.98
N ILE A 64 -3.84 -4.39 -5.94
CA ILE A 64 -2.41 -4.02 -5.92
C ILE A 64 -1.63 -4.83 -6.96
N ARG A 65 -1.90 -6.14 -7.05
CA ARG A 65 -1.39 -7.00 -8.13
C ARG A 65 -2.48 -7.93 -8.63
N PRO A 66 -3.13 -7.61 -9.76
CA PRO A 66 -4.09 -8.52 -10.35
C PRO A 66 -3.36 -9.74 -10.92
N SER A 67 -3.98 -10.91 -10.79
CA SER A 67 -3.48 -12.17 -11.36
C SER A 67 -3.42 -12.15 -12.89
N PHE A 68 -4.11 -11.22 -13.54
CA PHE A 68 -4.06 -10.99 -14.97
C PHE A 68 -4.16 -9.50 -15.29
N TYR A 69 -3.31 -9.05 -16.22
CA TYR A 69 -3.37 -7.71 -16.80
C TYR A 69 -2.95 -7.76 -18.27
N HIS A 70 -3.50 -6.86 -19.08
CA HIS A 70 -3.05 -6.68 -20.45
C HIS A 70 -1.69 -5.95 -20.46
N THR A 71 -0.75 -6.37 -21.31
CA THR A 71 0.55 -5.69 -21.45
C THR A 71 0.40 -4.21 -21.79
N GLY A 72 -0.67 -3.81 -22.48
CA GLY A 72 -0.99 -2.40 -22.74
C GLY A 72 -1.20 -1.53 -21.50
N VAL A 73 -1.48 -2.10 -20.32
CA VAL A 73 -1.62 -1.32 -19.07
C VAL A 73 -0.35 -1.28 -18.22
N THR A 74 0.72 -1.98 -18.62
CA THR A 74 2.01 -1.96 -17.91
C THR A 74 2.84 -0.72 -18.25
N HIS A 75 2.58 -0.09 -19.40
CA HIS A 75 3.23 1.16 -19.78
C HIS A 75 2.79 2.32 -18.88
N ILE A 76 3.50 3.46 -19.00
CA ILE A 76 3.18 4.67 -18.23
C ILE A 76 1.75 5.11 -18.56
N TYR A 77 1.36 5.15 -19.82
CA TYR A 77 -0.01 5.36 -20.24
C TYR A 77 -0.75 4.01 -20.33
N PRO A 78 -2.01 3.85 -19.87
CA PRO A 78 -2.97 4.89 -19.44
C PRO A 78 -3.17 5.02 -17.91
N THR A 79 -2.39 4.33 -17.09
CA THR A 79 -2.60 4.31 -15.62
C THR A 79 -1.71 5.32 -14.88
N PHE A 80 -0.69 5.84 -15.55
CA PHE A 80 0.44 6.61 -14.99
C PHE A 80 1.13 5.90 -13.83
N ARG A 81 0.85 4.60 -13.63
CA ARG A 81 1.26 3.80 -12.48
C ARG A 81 0.96 4.46 -11.12
N LEU A 82 -0.07 5.33 -11.05
CA LEU A 82 -0.36 6.16 -9.88
C LEU A 82 -0.67 5.35 -8.62
N GLY A 83 -1.35 4.20 -8.75
CA GLY A 83 -1.62 3.32 -7.60
C GLY A 83 -0.35 2.71 -7.03
N TRP A 84 0.58 2.27 -7.89
CA TRP A 84 1.87 1.73 -7.44
C TRP A 84 2.77 2.83 -6.85
N LEU A 85 2.74 4.02 -7.46
CA LEU A 85 3.46 5.18 -6.95
C LEU A 85 2.93 5.59 -5.56
N ALA A 86 1.62 5.55 -5.32
CA ALA A 86 1.04 5.80 -4.00
C ALA A 86 1.55 4.79 -2.95
N THR A 87 1.60 3.50 -3.28
CA THR A 87 2.16 2.48 -2.38
C THR A 87 3.64 2.70 -2.11
N PHE A 88 4.42 3.07 -3.13
CA PHE A 88 5.84 3.42 -2.95
C PHE A 88 6.00 4.61 -2.00
N MET A 89 5.20 5.66 -2.18
CA MET A 89 5.24 6.84 -1.30
C MET A 89 4.85 6.49 0.15
N LEU A 90 3.85 5.63 0.36
CA LEU A 90 3.52 5.15 1.71
C LEU A 90 4.72 4.46 2.40
N VAL A 91 5.43 3.59 1.68
CA VAL A 91 6.63 2.90 2.22
C VAL A 91 7.73 3.92 2.49
N TRP A 92 7.94 4.87 1.57
CA TRP A 92 8.93 5.94 1.71
C TRP A 92 8.66 6.82 2.94
N GLU A 93 7.42 7.28 3.11
CA GLU A 93 6.96 8.08 4.26
C GLU A 93 7.09 7.30 5.57
N THR A 94 6.79 6.00 5.56
CA THR A 94 6.97 5.14 6.73
C THR A 94 8.43 5.08 7.16
N ILE A 95 9.35 4.84 6.22
CA ILE A 95 10.79 4.74 6.53
C ILE A 95 11.33 6.07 7.06
N THR A 96 11.04 7.16 6.35
CA THR A 96 11.52 8.50 6.74
C THR A 96 10.90 8.95 8.06
N GLY A 97 9.62 8.67 8.29
CA GLY A 97 8.92 8.97 9.53
C GLY A 97 9.49 8.20 10.73
N LEU A 98 9.75 6.89 10.59
CA LEU A 98 10.35 6.08 11.65
C LEU A 98 11.74 6.59 12.05
N ILE A 99 12.55 7.05 11.10
CA ILE A 99 13.86 7.66 11.38
C ILE A 99 13.68 8.95 12.19
N LEU A 100 12.74 9.82 11.79
CA LEU A 100 12.48 11.09 12.49
C LEU A 100 11.90 10.88 13.89
N MET A 101 11.09 9.83 14.10
CA MET A 101 10.51 9.50 15.41
C MET A 101 11.57 9.25 16.48
N VAL A 102 12.76 8.75 16.12
CA VAL A 102 13.87 8.53 17.07
C VAL A 102 14.34 9.84 17.72
N PHE A 103 14.21 10.96 17.01
CA PHE A 103 14.68 12.28 17.43
C PHE A 103 13.55 13.23 17.85
N TYR A 104 12.31 12.76 17.86
CA TYR A 104 11.13 13.59 18.10
C TYR A 104 10.34 13.12 19.33
N THR A 105 10.12 14.04 20.26
CA THR A 105 9.24 13.86 21.42
C THR A 105 7.91 14.59 21.19
N PRO A 106 6.76 13.90 21.25
CA PRO A 106 5.43 14.51 21.08
C PRO A 106 4.97 15.22 22.36
N SER A 107 5.65 16.32 22.71
CA SER A 107 5.31 17.17 23.85
C SER A 107 5.38 18.64 23.45
N PRO A 108 4.39 19.48 23.80
CA PRO A 108 4.41 20.91 23.49
C PRO A 108 5.65 21.65 24.01
N LEU A 109 6.27 21.14 25.07
CA LEU A 109 7.48 21.71 25.67
C LEU A 109 8.76 21.37 24.88
N ALA A 110 8.75 20.28 24.10
CA ALA A 110 9.96 19.73 23.45
C ALA A 110 9.87 19.70 21.92
N ALA A 111 8.67 19.60 21.34
CA ALA A 111 8.45 19.37 19.91
C ALA A 111 9.20 20.37 19.01
N TYR A 112 9.03 21.67 19.30
CA TYR A 112 9.68 22.73 18.53
C TYR A 112 11.21 22.70 18.67
N GLY A 113 11.74 22.49 19.88
CA GLY A 113 13.17 22.37 20.14
C GLY A 113 13.80 21.15 19.46
N ASN A 114 13.10 20.01 19.47
CA ASN A 114 13.51 18.81 18.74
C ASN A 114 13.60 19.05 17.23
N MET A 115 12.72 19.90 16.69
CA MET A 115 12.74 20.23 15.27
C MET A 115 13.99 21.02 14.88
N TRP A 116 14.41 21.97 15.71
CA TRP A 116 15.71 22.63 15.55
C TRP A 116 16.88 21.66 15.69
N ASN A 117 16.82 20.71 16.62
CA ASN A 117 17.85 19.69 16.79
C ASN A 117 17.97 18.78 15.55
N ILE A 118 16.86 18.34 14.97
CA ILE A 118 16.82 17.56 13.71
C ILE A 118 17.44 18.35 12.55
N LEU A 119 17.17 19.66 12.48
CA LEU A 119 17.69 20.50 11.41
C LEU A 119 19.19 20.82 11.54
N GLY A 120 19.71 20.93 12.78
CA GLY A 120 21.07 21.41 13.02
C GLY A 120 22.10 20.36 13.46
N ASN A 121 21.70 19.40 14.31
CA ASN A 121 22.64 18.54 15.03
C ASN A 121 22.54 17.06 14.63
N VAL A 122 21.42 16.63 14.04
CA VAL A 122 21.26 15.23 13.59
C VAL A 122 21.90 15.05 12.21
N PRO A 123 22.83 14.10 12.03
CA PRO A 123 23.39 13.81 10.71
C PRO A 123 22.29 13.47 9.71
N LEU A 124 22.26 14.17 8.57
CA LEU A 124 21.20 14.05 7.55
C LEU A 124 19.78 14.36 8.04
N GLY A 125 19.60 14.90 9.25
CA GLY A 125 18.26 15.15 9.82
C GLY A 125 17.43 16.12 8.98
N GLN A 126 18.05 17.21 8.50
CA GLN A 126 17.40 18.13 7.56
C GLN A 126 16.97 17.45 6.26
N LEU A 127 17.79 16.55 5.71
CA LEU A 127 17.47 15.80 4.50
C LEU A 127 16.25 14.92 4.73
N PHE A 128 16.26 14.05 5.75
CA PHE A 128 15.14 13.16 6.06
C PHE A 128 13.85 13.93 6.38
N ARG A 129 13.95 15.04 7.13
CA ARG A 129 12.80 15.91 7.40
C ARG A 129 12.21 16.49 6.12
N ASN A 130 13.06 16.99 5.23
CA ASN A 130 12.59 17.59 3.98
C ASN A 130 12.04 16.53 3.01
N MET A 131 12.63 15.34 2.98
CA MET A 131 12.11 14.21 2.21
C MET A 131 10.75 13.75 2.72
N HIS A 132 10.56 13.66 4.04
CA HIS A 132 9.27 13.30 4.65
C HIS A 132 8.21 14.37 4.36
N ARG A 133 8.53 15.66 4.55
CA ARG A 133 7.59 16.75 4.26
C ARG A 133 7.17 16.76 2.78
N LEU A 134 8.15 16.72 1.86
CA LEU A 134 7.86 16.75 0.43
C LEU A 134 7.18 15.47 -0.05
N GLY A 135 7.58 14.32 0.49
CA GLY A 135 6.99 13.03 0.15
C GLY A 135 5.53 12.93 0.59
N ALA A 136 5.17 13.49 1.76
CA ALA A 136 3.77 13.60 2.18
C ALA A 136 2.93 14.46 1.21
N GLU A 137 3.43 15.63 0.79
CA GLU A 137 2.75 16.50 -0.20
C GLU A 137 2.56 15.79 -1.55
N VAL A 138 3.61 15.10 -2.03
CA VAL A 138 3.56 14.30 -3.26
C VAL A 138 2.60 13.12 -3.12
N MET A 139 2.57 12.45 -1.97
CA MET A 139 1.66 11.32 -1.71
C MET A 139 0.21 11.75 -1.82
N VAL A 140 -0.17 12.87 -1.19
CA VAL A 140 -1.53 13.43 -1.28
C VAL A 140 -1.90 13.70 -2.74
N LEU A 141 -1.01 14.36 -3.50
CA LEU A 141 -1.24 14.65 -4.92
C LEU A 141 -1.41 13.35 -5.74
N VAL A 142 -0.53 12.37 -5.56
CA VAL A 142 -0.55 11.10 -6.31
C VAL A 142 -1.82 10.30 -5.99
N VAL A 143 -2.22 10.22 -4.71
CA VAL A 143 -3.46 9.55 -4.31
C VAL A 143 -4.67 10.29 -4.89
N ALA A 144 -4.70 11.62 -4.85
CA ALA A 144 -5.78 12.41 -5.46
C ALA A 144 -5.87 12.17 -6.97
N LEU A 145 -4.74 12.18 -7.70
CA LEU A 145 -4.71 11.86 -9.12
C LEU A 145 -5.13 10.42 -9.42
N HIS A 146 -4.76 9.46 -8.56
CA HIS A 146 -5.20 8.08 -8.67
C HIS A 146 -6.73 7.96 -8.54
N MET A 147 -7.31 8.65 -7.54
CA MET A 147 -8.75 8.70 -7.31
C MET A 147 -9.49 9.39 -8.46
N LEU A 148 -8.96 10.52 -8.96
CA LEU A 148 -9.52 11.23 -10.10
C LEU A 148 -9.52 10.34 -11.35
N ARG A 149 -8.40 9.69 -11.66
CA ARG A 149 -8.30 8.78 -12.80
C ARG A 149 -9.28 7.63 -12.69
N THR A 150 -9.38 6.98 -11.53
CA THR A 150 -10.30 5.85 -11.33
C THR A 150 -11.77 6.25 -11.46
N PHE A 151 -12.12 7.48 -11.06
CA PHE A 151 -13.43 8.07 -11.28
C PHE A 151 -13.70 8.36 -12.76
N VAL A 152 -12.81 9.11 -13.44
CA VAL A 152 -12.96 9.51 -14.85
C VAL A 152 -13.00 8.29 -15.78
N THR A 153 -12.21 7.25 -15.52
CA THR A 153 -12.22 6.01 -16.31
C THR A 153 -13.34 5.05 -15.91
N GLY A 154 -14.23 5.42 -14.98
CA GLY A 154 -15.35 4.59 -14.53
C GLY A 154 -14.93 3.26 -13.89
N SER A 155 -13.69 3.16 -13.40
CA SER A 155 -13.12 1.88 -12.92
C SER A 155 -13.71 1.40 -11.59
N TYR A 156 -14.38 2.30 -10.87
CA TYR A 156 -15.10 2.04 -9.61
C TYR A 156 -16.44 1.30 -9.80
N LYS A 157 -16.97 1.23 -11.02
CA LYS A 157 -18.24 0.57 -11.31
C LYS A 157 -18.15 -0.95 -11.03
N LYS A 158 -19.32 -1.60 -10.94
CA LYS A 158 -19.44 -3.05 -10.72
C LYS A 158 -18.48 -3.82 -11.65
N PRO A 159 -17.72 -4.82 -11.15
CA PRO A 159 -17.79 -5.43 -9.81
C PRO A 159 -16.91 -4.76 -8.73
N ARG A 160 -16.16 -3.70 -9.03
CA ARG A 160 -15.10 -3.15 -8.15
C ARG A 160 -15.58 -2.14 -7.09
N GLN A 161 -16.83 -2.24 -6.65
CA GLN A 161 -17.42 -1.27 -5.72
C GLN A 161 -16.76 -1.31 -4.33
N PHE A 162 -16.38 -2.50 -3.86
CA PHE A 162 -15.67 -2.65 -2.59
C PHE A 162 -14.27 -2.01 -2.63
N THR A 163 -13.52 -2.25 -3.71
CA THR A 163 -12.20 -1.64 -3.96
C THR A 163 -12.28 -0.11 -4.03
N TRP A 164 -13.36 0.42 -4.58
CA TRP A 164 -13.60 1.85 -4.55
C TRP A 164 -13.84 2.38 -3.13
N ALA A 165 -14.70 1.70 -2.35
CA ALA A 165 -14.94 2.10 -0.97
C ALA A 165 -13.66 2.06 -0.12
N THR A 166 -12.81 1.05 -0.29
CA THR A 166 -11.51 1.00 0.38
C THR A 166 -10.58 2.11 -0.09
N GLY A 167 -10.57 2.43 -1.39
CA GLY A 167 -9.83 3.57 -1.93
C GLY A 167 -10.25 4.92 -1.32
N VAL A 168 -11.56 5.14 -1.12
CA VAL A 168 -12.08 6.34 -0.44
C VAL A 168 -11.61 6.40 1.01
N LEU A 169 -11.67 5.28 1.75
CA LEU A 169 -11.16 5.24 3.13
C LEU A 169 -9.66 5.54 3.18
N LEU A 170 -8.87 4.99 2.26
CA LEU A 170 -7.43 5.26 2.17
C LEU A 170 -7.12 6.72 1.81
N LEU A 171 -7.93 7.36 0.96
CA LEU A 171 -7.82 8.79 0.70
C LEU A 171 -8.03 9.59 1.99
N LEU A 172 -9.09 9.28 2.75
CA LEU A 172 -9.35 9.95 4.03
C LEU A 172 -8.21 9.74 5.04
N PHE A 173 -7.67 8.53 5.15
CA PHE A 173 -6.49 8.26 5.97
C PHE A 173 -5.27 9.04 5.51
N THR A 174 -5.03 9.14 4.20
CA THR A 174 -3.88 9.89 3.65
C THR A 174 -3.98 11.38 4.02
N ILE A 175 -5.16 11.98 3.88
CA ILE A 175 -5.40 13.38 4.26
C ILE A 175 -5.25 13.56 5.77
N PHE A 176 -5.82 12.66 6.56
CA PHE A 176 -5.71 12.69 8.02
C PHE A 176 -4.25 12.60 8.51
N LEU A 177 -3.47 11.68 7.95
CA LEU A 177 -2.05 11.53 8.28
C LEU A 177 -1.22 12.75 7.85
N SER A 178 -1.49 13.30 6.67
CA SER A 178 -0.84 14.52 6.19
C SER A 178 -1.14 15.72 7.10
N PHE A 179 -2.41 15.91 7.49
CA PHE A 179 -2.81 16.97 8.41
C PHE A 179 -2.24 16.78 9.81
N SER A 180 -2.38 15.59 10.41
CA SER A 180 -1.84 15.33 11.75
C SER A 180 -0.31 15.45 11.81
N GLY A 181 0.40 15.03 10.75
CA GLY A 181 1.84 15.23 10.62
C GLY A 181 2.25 16.71 10.51
N TYR A 182 1.44 17.53 9.81
CA TYR A 182 1.65 18.98 9.72
C TYR A 182 1.64 19.69 11.08
N LEU A 183 0.95 19.13 12.08
CA LEU A 183 0.84 19.70 13.41
C LEU A 183 2.05 19.40 14.32
N LEU A 184 2.86 18.40 13.99
CA LEU A 184 3.95 17.91 14.86
C LEU A 184 5.09 18.92 15.10
N PRO A 185 5.50 19.78 14.15
CA PRO A 185 6.55 20.76 14.42
C PRO A 185 6.22 21.76 15.55
N TRP A 186 4.93 21.94 15.87
CA TRP A 186 4.44 22.84 16.91
C TRP A 186 4.94 24.29 16.75
N ASP A 187 5.00 24.76 15.50
CA ASP A 187 5.27 26.17 15.18
C ASP A 187 3.96 26.99 15.15
N GLN A 188 4.07 28.30 14.89
CA GLN A 188 2.89 29.18 14.85
C GLN A 188 1.85 28.70 13.82
N LEU A 189 2.30 28.25 12.65
CA LEU A 189 1.40 27.79 11.60
C LEU A 189 0.64 26.52 12.03
N ALA A 190 1.34 25.54 12.61
CA ALA A 190 0.73 24.34 13.17
C ALA A 190 -0.28 24.65 14.29
N TYR A 191 0.07 25.56 15.21
CA TYR A 191 -0.80 25.96 16.31
C TYR A 191 -2.10 26.63 15.82
N TRP A 192 -1.99 27.56 14.87
CA TRP A 192 -3.15 28.25 14.31
C TRP A 192 -4.02 27.33 13.46
N ALA A 193 -3.44 26.36 12.74
CA ALA A 193 -4.19 25.36 12.00
C ALA A 193 -5.00 24.40 12.90
N LEU A 194 -4.66 24.31 14.19
CA LEU A 194 -5.37 23.50 15.18
C LEU A 194 -6.50 24.27 15.88
N THR A 195 -6.39 25.60 15.98
CA THR A 195 -7.25 26.44 16.82
C THR A 195 -8.36 27.14 16.05
N VAL A 196 -8.17 27.38 14.75
CA VAL A 196 -9.19 27.93 13.83
C VAL A 196 -10.11 26.82 13.35
#